data_AF-A0AAV5D5V9-F1
#
_entry.id   AF-A0AAV5D5V9-F1
#
_cell.length_a   1.000
_cell.length_b   1.000
_cell.length_c   1.000
_cell.angle_alpha   90.00
_cell.angle_beta   90.00
_cell.angle_gamma   90.00
#
_symmetry.space_group_name_H-M   'P 1'
#
loop_
_entity.id
_entity.type
_entity.pdbx_description
1 polymer ?
#
loop_
_entity_poly.entity_id
_entity_poly.type
_entity_poly.pdbx_seq_one_letter_code
_entity_poly.pdbx_strand_id
1 'polypeptide(L)'
;MYGAVRPGCINKLTGCAASPVLYHAVHIPARLVHFQQNRGHGPAAVIAAFNSQLQGTQAIAMTLFGAMPPVPSDILAKAFRIDNGLVDAIKVVCVCA
;
A
#
# COMPACT_ATOMS: atom_id res chain seq x y z
N MET A 1 -7.16 25.47 -2.12
CA MET A 1 -7.82 26.34 -1.11
C MET A 1 -7.52 25.74 0.25
N TYR A 2 -6.80 26.50 1.07
CA TYR A 2 -6.25 26.07 2.35
C TYR A 2 -7.37 25.84 3.36
N GLY A 3 -7.66 24.58 3.66
CA GLY A 3 -8.51 24.18 4.77
C GLY A 3 -7.68 23.33 5.72
N ALA A 4 -7.54 23.77 6.97
CA ALA A 4 -7.06 22.89 8.03
C ALA A 4 -8.08 21.76 8.20
N VAL A 5 -7.77 20.56 7.72
CA VAL A 5 -8.50 19.36 8.13
C VAL A 5 -8.15 19.16 9.59
N ARG A 6 -9.07 19.53 10.49
CA ARG A 6 -9.06 19.04 11.86
C ARG A 6 -9.12 17.51 11.75
N PRO A 7 -8.11 16.75 12.22
CA PRO A 7 -8.24 15.31 12.28
C PRO A 7 -9.37 14.99 13.24
N GLY A 8 -10.55 14.70 12.68
CA GLY A 8 -11.63 14.07 13.42
C GLY A 8 -11.12 12.70 13.84
N CYS A 9 -11.01 12.48 15.15
CA CYS A 9 -10.66 11.21 15.74
C CYS A 9 -11.66 10.16 15.25
N ILE A 10 -11.23 9.21 14.41
CA ILE A 10 -12.12 8.16 13.90
C ILE A 10 -12.53 7.21 15.04
N ASN A 11 -11.76 7.12 16.14
CA ASN A 11 -12.10 6.30 17.30
C ASN A 11 -11.51 6.91 18.58
N LYS A 12 -12.31 7.04 19.65
CA LYS A 12 -11.97 7.77 20.90
C LYS A 12 -10.92 7.07 21.80
N LEU A 13 -10.03 6.23 21.26
CA LEU A 13 -9.10 5.39 22.07
C LEU A 13 -7.63 5.40 21.62
N THR A 14 -7.26 6.15 20.59
CA THR A 14 -5.83 6.40 20.28
C THR A 14 -5.62 7.89 20.14
N GLY A 15 -4.74 8.44 20.99
CA GLY A 15 -4.42 9.86 21.02
C GLY A 15 -3.99 10.37 19.65
N CYS A 16 -4.43 11.59 19.32
CA CYS A 16 -4.04 12.30 18.11
C CYS A 16 -2.53 12.60 18.17
N ALA A 17 -1.71 11.69 17.66
CA ALA A 17 -0.33 11.99 17.33
C ALA A 17 -0.37 12.96 16.14
N ALA A 18 -0.32 14.25 16.42
CA ALA A 18 -0.13 15.30 15.43
C ALA A 18 1.30 15.19 14.87
N SER A 19 1.52 14.21 13.99
CA SER A 19 2.72 14.18 13.16
C SER A 19 2.66 15.39 12.22
N PRO A 20 3.77 16.10 11.99
CA PRO A 20 3.76 17.28 11.12
C PRO A 20 3.25 16.88 9.74
N VAL A 21 2.05 17.37 9.39
CA VAL A 21 1.47 17.23 8.06
C VAL A 21 2.27 18.15 7.15
N LEU A 22 3.31 17.60 6.51
CA LEU A 22 3.94 18.27 5.38
C LEU A 22 2.86 18.45 4.31
N TYR A 23 2.47 19.70 4.05
CA TYR A 23 1.47 20.08 3.07
C TYR A 23 2.01 19.86 1.65
N HIS A 24 2.20 18.60 1.27
CA HIS A 24 2.47 18.19 -0.10
C HIS A 24 1.29 17.36 -0.55
N ALA A 25 0.33 18.01 -1.21
CA ALA A 25 -0.83 17.34 -1.77
C ALA A 25 -0.39 16.57 -3.03
N VAL A 26 -0.28 15.25 -2.92
CA VAL A 26 0.07 14.39 -4.05
C VAL A 26 -1.23 13.94 -4.72
N HIS A 27 -1.39 14.24 -6.00
CA HIS A 27 -2.48 13.71 -6.81
C HIS A 27 -1.98 12.48 -7.58
N ILE A 28 -2.62 11.35 -7.34
CA ILE A 28 -2.34 10.11 -8.06
C ILE A 28 -3.53 9.83 -8.97
N PRO A 29 -3.33 9.84 -10.29
CA PRO A 29 -4.35 9.44 -11.25
C PRO A 29 -4.86 8.02 -10.98
N ALA A 30 -6.13 7.78 -11.32
CA ALA A 30 -6.74 6.46 -11.17
C ALA A 30 -5.94 5.39 -11.94
N ARG A 31 -5.83 4.19 -11.34
CA ARG A 31 -5.11 3.02 -11.88
C ARG A 31 -3.60 3.19 -12.05
N LEU A 32 -2.98 4.19 -11.41
CA LEU A 32 -1.52 4.27 -11.34
C LEU A 32 -0.97 3.63 -10.08
N VAL A 33 0.14 2.91 -10.26
CA VAL A 33 0.92 2.33 -9.17
C VAL A 33 1.58 3.45 -8.38
N HIS A 34 1.39 3.43 -7.06
CA HIS A 34 2.01 4.35 -6.13
C HIS A 34 2.37 3.61 -4.84
N PHE A 35 3.34 4.14 -4.10
CA PHE A 35 3.77 3.59 -2.82
C PHE A 35 4.00 4.71 -1.81
N GLN A 36 3.88 4.38 -0.53
CA GLN A 36 4.16 5.28 0.58
C GLN A 36 5.31 4.67 1.37
N GLN A 37 6.36 5.44 1.65
CA GLN A 37 7.51 4.99 2.43
C GLN A 37 7.81 6.03 3.51
N ASN A 38 7.76 5.62 4.77
CA ASN A 38 8.26 6.44 5.87
C ASN A 38 9.80 6.33 5.92
N ARG A 39 10.51 7.42 5.61
CA ARG A 39 11.98 7.52 5.70
C ARG A 39 12.45 8.10 7.05
N GLY A 40 11.54 8.58 7.89
CA GLY A 40 11.86 9.17 9.19
C GLY A 40 11.95 8.13 10.31
N HIS A 41 12.51 8.53 11.45
CA HIS A 41 12.66 7.68 12.64
C HIS A 41 11.42 7.67 13.54
N GLY A 42 10.42 8.51 13.26
CA GLY A 42 9.18 8.61 14.02
C GLY A 42 7.98 8.02 13.28
N PRO A 43 6.87 7.74 13.99
CA PRO A 43 5.62 7.33 13.35
C PRO A 43 5.14 8.41 12.38
N ALA A 44 4.62 7.98 11.22
CA ALA A 44 4.06 8.87 10.20
C ALA A 44 2.63 8.43 9.86
N ALA A 45 1.78 9.40 9.53
CA ALA A 45 0.40 9.17 9.11
C ALA A 45 0.11 9.97 7.84
N VAL A 46 -0.76 9.43 6.97
CA VAL A 46 -1.18 10.05 5.71
C VAL A 46 -2.70 10.04 5.65
N ILE A 47 -3.27 11.13 5.14
CA ILE A 47 -4.71 11.24 4.87
C ILE A 47 -4.90 11.14 3.35
N ALA A 48 -5.66 10.14 2.91
CA ALA A 48 -6.02 9.95 1.51
C ALA A 48 -7.52 10.11 1.30
N ALA A 49 -7.92 10.66 0.15
CA ALA A 49 -9.31 10.81 -0.25
C ALA A 49 -9.50 10.23 -1.66
N PHE A 50 -10.60 9.52 -1.85
CA PHE A 50 -10.97 8.89 -3.12
C PHE A 50 -12.27 9.50 -3.63
N ASN A 51 -12.41 9.58 -4.95
CA ASN A 51 -13.62 10.05 -5.63
C ASN A 51 -14.63 8.93 -5.93
N SER A 52 -14.41 7.71 -5.40
CA SER A 52 -15.32 6.57 -5.49
C SER A 52 -15.64 6.05 -4.09
N GLN A 53 -16.91 5.71 -3.85
CA GLN A 53 -17.39 5.09 -2.61
C GLN A 53 -16.98 3.61 -2.50
N LEU A 54 -16.67 2.97 -3.63
CA LEU A 54 -16.18 1.60 -3.72
C LEU A 54 -14.74 1.63 -4.23
N GLN A 55 -13.86 2.25 -3.46
CA GLN A 55 -12.44 2.24 -3.76
C GLN A 55 -11.87 0.84 -3.54
N GLY A 56 -11.56 0.16 -4.65
CA GLY A 56 -10.74 -1.05 -4.62
C GLY A 56 -9.27 -0.69 -4.46
N THR A 57 -8.55 -1.37 -3.56
CA THR A 57 -7.09 -1.28 -3.48
C THR A 57 -6.50 -2.63 -3.83
N GLN A 58 -5.61 -2.66 -4.82
CA GLN A 58 -4.94 -3.87 -5.23
C GLN A 58 -3.47 -3.83 -4.78
N ALA A 59 -3.13 -4.60 -3.76
CA ALA A 59 -1.75 -4.76 -3.32
C ALA A 59 -1.00 -5.68 -4.30
N ILE A 60 -0.07 -5.11 -5.06
CA ILE A 60 0.62 -5.81 -6.18
C ILE A 60 1.33 -7.08 -5.71
N ALA A 61 2.07 -7.00 -4.59
CA ALA A 61 2.80 -8.15 -4.05
C ALA A 61 1.84 -9.30 -3.68
N MET A 62 0.75 -8.99 -2.99
CA MET A 62 -0.27 -9.99 -2.62
C MET A 62 -0.96 -10.58 -3.85
N THR A 63 -1.27 -9.78 -4.88
CA THR A 63 -1.90 -10.31 -6.10
C THR A 63 -1.02 -11.19 -6.95
N LEU A 64 0.30 -11.04 -6.88
CA LEU A 64 1.21 -11.81 -7.71
C LEU A 64 1.71 -13.04 -6.97
N PHE A 65 2.09 -12.89 -5.71
CA PHE A 65 2.77 -13.92 -4.94
C PHE A 65 1.89 -14.57 -3.87
N GLY A 66 0.78 -13.94 -3.46
CA GLY A 66 -0.17 -14.45 -2.47
C GLY A 66 -1.59 -14.65 -3.01
N ALA A 67 -1.76 -14.76 -4.33
CA ALA A 67 -3.07 -14.95 -4.94
C ALA A 67 -3.67 -16.32 -4.63
N MET A 68 -5.00 -16.39 -4.60
CA MET A 68 -5.75 -17.64 -4.49
C MET A 68 -6.74 -17.76 -5.65
N PRO A 69 -6.56 -18.71 -6.59
CA PRO A 69 -5.49 -19.72 -6.66
C PRO A 69 -4.09 -19.13 -6.94
N PRO A 70 -3.00 -19.81 -6.54
CA PRO A 70 -1.65 -19.31 -6.71
C PRO A 70 -1.24 -19.25 -8.19
N VAL A 71 -0.52 -18.20 -8.56
CA VAL A 71 0.05 -18.04 -9.90
C VAL A 71 1.24 -19.00 -10.08
N PRO A 72 1.36 -19.74 -11.20
CA PRO A 72 2.48 -20.66 -11.43
C PRO A 72 3.84 -19.97 -11.36
N SER A 73 4.81 -20.60 -10.71
CA SER A 73 6.16 -20.03 -10.51
C SER A 73 6.89 -19.79 -11.83
N ASP A 74 6.70 -20.67 -12.83
CA ASP A 74 7.35 -20.53 -14.15
C ASP A 74 6.95 -19.25 -14.89
N ILE A 75 5.69 -18.82 -14.75
CA ILE A 75 5.18 -17.60 -15.39
C ILE A 75 5.77 -16.36 -14.71
N LEU A 76 5.83 -16.37 -13.38
CA LEU A 76 6.44 -15.28 -12.61
C LEU A 76 7.95 -15.22 -12.85
N ALA A 77 8.64 -16.35 -12.88
CA ALA A 77 10.06 -16.45 -13.18
C ALA A 77 10.37 -15.88 -14.58
N LYS A 78 9.55 -16.23 -15.58
CA LYS A 78 9.67 -15.68 -16.94
C LYS A 78 9.35 -14.19 -17.02
N ALA A 79 8.32 -13.71 -16.31
CA ALA A 79 7.91 -12.32 -16.31
C ALA A 79 8.95 -11.40 -15.66
N PHE A 80 9.50 -11.82 -14.51
CA PHE A 80 10.49 -11.06 -13.75
C PHE A 80 11.93 -11.38 -14.14
N ARG A 81 12.15 -12.37 -15.02
CA ARG A 81 13.47 -12.86 -15.46
C ARG A 81 14.36 -13.28 -14.28
N ILE A 82 13.76 -14.03 -13.35
CA ILE A 82 14.42 -14.55 -12.14
C ILE A 82 14.28 -16.07 -12.07
N ASP A 83 15.05 -16.71 -11.19
CA ASP A 83 14.98 -18.15 -10.95
C ASP A 83 13.71 -18.55 -10.19
N ASN A 84 13.21 -19.75 -10.44
CA ASN A 84 12.03 -20.30 -9.76
C ASN A 84 12.22 -20.37 -8.23
N GLY A 85 13.42 -20.72 -7.75
CA GLY A 85 13.70 -20.79 -6.31
C GLY A 85 13.55 -19.43 -5.62
N LEU A 86 13.86 -18.34 -6.32
CA LEU A 86 13.66 -16.97 -5.79
C LEU A 86 12.18 -16.58 -5.78
N VAL A 87 11.41 -16.97 -6.80
CA VAL A 87 9.96 -16.78 -6.83
C VAL A 87 9.31 -17.48 -5.65
N ASP A 88 9.67 -18.73 -5.40
CA ASP A 88 9.10 -19.53 -4.31
C ASP A 88 9.48 -18.95 -2.94
N ALA A 89 10.70 -18.45 -2.78
CA ALA A 89 11.11 -17.72 -1.59
C ALA A 89 10.25 -16.47 -1.33
N ILE A 90 9.90 -15.70 -2.37
CA ILE A 90 9.04 -14.50 -2.25
C ILE A 90 7.60 -14.92 -1.93
N LYS A 91 7.10 -16.01 -2.51
CA LYS A 91 5.76 -16.53 -2.22
C LYS A 91 5.59 -16.88 -0.75
N VAL A 92 6.58 -17.51 -0.11
CA VAL A 92 6.54 -17.85 1.34
C VAL A 92 6.33 -16.62 2.22
N VAL A 93 6.88 -15.47 1.83
CA VAL A 93 6.72 -14.21 2.59
C VAL A 93 5.30 -13.64 2.45
N CYS A 94 4.61 -13.93 1.34
CA CYS A 94 3.28 -13.41 1.03
C CYS A 94 2.13 -14.41 1.25
N VAL A 95 2.39 -15.61 1.80
CA VAL A 95 1.33 -16.53 2.23
C VAL A 95 0.74 -16.01 3.54
N CYS A 96 -0.33 -15.23 3.44
CA CYS A 96 -1.27 -15.00 4.53
C CYS A 96 -2.57 -15.71 4.16
N ALA A 97 -2.90 -16.77 4.89
CA ALA A 97 -4.22 -17.38 4.92
C ALA A 97 -5.21 -16.48 5.68
#